data_AF-A0A6A3C7U9-F1
#
_entry.id   AF-A0A6A3C7U9-F1
#
_cell.length_a   1.000
_cell.length_b   1.000
_cell.length_c   1.000
_cell.angle_alpha   90.00
_cell.angle_beta   90.00
_cell.angle_gamma   90.00
#
_symmetry.space_group_name_H-M   'P 1'
#
loop_
_entity.id
_entity.type
_entity.pdbx_description
1 polymer ?
#
loop_
_entity_poly.entity_id
_entity_poly.type
_entity_poly.pdbx_seq_one_letter_code
_entity_poly.pdbx_strand_id
1 'polypeptide(L)' 'MGLKEEFEEHAEKVKTLPKAPSNDDMLILYGHFKQATVGPVNTRKSQEDAMGDYITKVKQLLEAAGMAS' A
#
# COMPACT_ATOMS: atom_id res chain seq x y z
N MET A 1 -1.61 -5.59 -15.89
CA MET A 1 -0.89 -6.22 -14.77
C MET A 1 -1.91 -6.89 -13.87
N GLY A 2 -1.56 -8.01 -13.26
CA GLY A 2 -2.37 -8.61 -12.20
C GLY A 2 -2.26 -7.82 -10.89
N LEU A 3 -3.21 -8.02 -9.97
CA LEU A 3 -3.28 -7.32 -8.67
C LEU A 3 -1.98 -7.47 -7.86
N LYS A 4 -1.37 -8.66 -7.89
CA LYS A 4 -0.11 -8.94 -7.21
C LYS A 4 1.06 -8.14 -7.79
N GLU A 5 1.16 -8.05 -9.12
CA GLU A 5 2.21 -7.26 -9.78
C GLU A 5 2.04 -5.77 -9.47
N GLU A 6 0.80 -5.26 -9.49
CA GLU A 6 0.52 -3.86 -9.15
C GLU A 6 0.86 -3.56 -7.68
N PHE A 7 0.57 -4.50 -6.76
CA PHE A 7 0.94 -4.38 -5.36
C PHE A 7 2.47 -4.31 -5.17
N GLU A 8 3.22 -5.22 -5.82
CA GLU A 8 4.69 -5.24 -5.76
C GLU A 8 5.29 -3.95 -6.33
N GLU A 9 4.76 -3.46 -7.45
CA GLU A 9 5.18 -2.18 -8.05
C GLU A 9 4.98 -1.00 -7.08
N HIS A 10 3.80 -0.91 -6.45
CA HIS A 10 3.50 0.19 -5.52
C HIS A 10 4.30 0.06 -4.22
N ALA A 11 4.63 -1.16 -3.79
CA ALA A 11 5.51 -1.38 -2.65
C ALA A 11 6.95 -0.90 -2.89
N GLU A 12 7.41 -0.88 -4.14
CA GLU A 12 8.67 -0.25 -4.51
C GLU A 12 8.52 1.27 -4.65
N LYS A 13 7.45 1.75 -5.28
CA LYS A 13 7.20 3.19 -5.46
C LYS A 13 7.06 3.94 -4.15
N VAL A 14 6.44 3.37 -3.12
CA VAL A 14 6.30 4.05 -1.82
C VAL A 14 7.66 4.36 -1.17
N LYS A 15 8.70 3.58 -1.49
CA LYS A 15 10.07 3.80 -0.98
C LYS A 15 10.77 4.99 -1.64
N THR A 16 10.26 5.46 -2.78
CA THR A 16 10.83 6.60 -3.51
C THR A 16 10.24 7.95 -3.10
N LEU A 17 9.31 7.95 -2.13
CA LEU A 17 8.71 9.18 -1.61
C LEU A 17 9.79 10.11 -1.01
N PRO A 18 9.83 11.39 -1.43
CA PRO A 18 10.85 12.34 -0.99
C PRO A 18 10.70 12.76 0.48
N LYS A 19 9.49 12.60 1.03
CA LYS A 19 9.17 12.85 2.44
C LYS A 19 8.43 11.64 2.99
N ALA A 20 8.78 11.25 4.21
CA ALA A 20 8.04 10.22 4.92
C ALA A 20 6.57 10.62 5.07
N PRO A 21 5.62 9.70 4.82
CA PRO A 21 4.20 9.89 5.13
C PRO A 21 3.96 10.20 6.61
N SER A 22 2.73 10.57 6.98
CA SER A 22 2.39 10.66 8.40
C SER A 22 2.50 9.29 9.09
N ASN A 23 2.67 9.28 10.41
CA ASN A 23 2.71 8.02 11.17
C ASN A 23 1.44 7.19 10.95
N ASP A 24 0.28 7.83 10.85
CA ASP A 24 -1.01 7.18 10.59
C ASP A 24 -1.02 6.51 9.21
N ASP A 25 -0.48 7.18 8.18
CA ASP A 25 -0.35 6.59 6.84
C ASP A 25 0.58 5.38 6.83
N MET A 26 1.69 5.45 7.58
CA MET A 26 2.64 4.34 7.72
C MET A 26 1.99 3.14 8.41
N LEU A 27 1.18 3.36 9.45
CA LEU A 27 0.45 2.29 10.13
C LEU A 27 -0.59 1.63 9.21
N ILE A 28 -1.30 2.42 8.41
CA ILE A 28 -2.26 1.93 7.41
C ILE A 28 -1.53 1.06 6.37
N LEU A 29 -0.45 1.59 5.79
CA LEU A 29 0.36 0.85 4.80
C LEU A 29 0.89 -0.45 5.39
N TYR A 30 1.43 -0.42 6.61
CA TYR A 30 1.93 -1.62 7.27
C TYR A 30 0.83 -2.65 7.49
N GLY A 31 -0.34 -2.24 8.00
CA GLY A 31 -1.47 -3.14 8.23
C GLY A 31 -1.92 -3.85 6.95
N HIS A 32 -2.09 -3.09 5.87
CA HIS A 32 -2.48 -3.66 4.57
C HIS A 32 -1.38 -4.53 3.96
N PHE A 33 -0.12 -4.11 4.06
CA PHE A 33 1.02 -4.89 3.58
C PHE A 33 1.14 -6.24 4.29
N LYS A 34 0.99 -6.26 5.63
CA LYS A 34 1.02 -7.50 6.42
C LYS A 34 -0.15 -8.41 6.06
N GLN A 35 -1.35 -7.85 5.93
CA GLN A 35 -2.53 -8.61 5.53
C GLN A 35 -2.37 -9.21 4.13
N ALA A 36 -1.83 -8.46 3.18
CA ALA A 36 -1.58 -8.91 1.82
C ALA A 36 -0.53 -10.03 1.74
N THR A 37 0.54 -9.96 2.56
CA THR A 37 1.71 -10.86 2.46
C THR A 37 1.68 -12.06 3.39
N VAL A 38 1.20 -11.89 4.62
CA VAL A 38 1.18 -12.94 5.65
C VAL A 38 -0.21 -13.58 5.76
N GLY A 39 -1.24 -12.88 5.31
CA GLY A 39 -2.63 -13.34 5.41
C GLY A 39 -3.33 -12.85 6.70
N PRO A 40 -4.59 -13.25 6.88
CA PRO A 40 -5.47 -12.70 7.91
C PRO A 40 -5.02 -12.90 9.35
N VAL A 41 -4.80 -11.80 10.06
CA VAL A 41 -4.74 -11.75 11.53
C VAL A 41 -6.11 -11.32 12.05
N ASN A 42 -7.00 -12.27 12.29
CA ASN A 42 -8.31 -12.04 12.95
C ASN A 42 -9.24 -11.01 12.27
N THR A 43 -8.99 -10.62 11.03
CA THR A 43 -9.83 -9.66 10.27
C THR A 43 -10.57 -10.35 9.12
N ARG A 44 -11.81 -9.93 8.85
CA ARG A 44 -12.64 -10.45 7.74
C ARG A 44 -12.17 -10.05 6.34
N LYS A 45 -11.19 -9.16 6.24
CA LYS A 45 -10.69 -8.61 4.99
C LYS A 45 -9.82 -9.64 4.26
N SER A 46 -10.05 -9.86 2.97
CA SER A 46 -9.23 -10.80 2.19
C SER A 46 -7.83 -10.24 1.91
N GLN A 47 -6.92 -11.09 1.43
CA GLN A 47 -5.60 -10.66 0.97
C GLN A 47 -5.71 -9.74 -0.25
N GLU A 48 -6.65 -10.02 -1.15
CA GLU A 48 -6.89 -9.24 -2.37
C GLU A 48 -7.40 -7.83 -2.04
N ASP A 49 -8.35 -7.72 -1.10
CA ASP A 49 -8.82 -6.41 -0.62
C ASP A 49 -7.66 -5.62 0.00
N ALA A 50 -6.82 -6.28 0.81
CA ALA A 50 -5.67 -5.62 1.42
C ALA A 50 -4.64 -5.12 0.40
N MET A 51 -4.40 -5.87 -0.69
CA MET A 51 -3.56 -5.41 -1.78
C MET A 51 -4.17 -4.18 -2.45
N GLY A 52 -5.47 -4.20 -2.75
CA GLY A 52 -6.17 -3.07 -3.35
C GLY A 52 -6.11 -1.79 -2.51
N ASP A 53 -6.33 -1.91 -1.20
CA ASP A 53 -6.26 -0.77 -0.29
C ASP A 53 -4.84 -0.25 -0.08
N TYR A 54 -3.85 -1.15 -0.05
CA TYR A 54 -2.44 -0.76 -0.04
C TYR A 54 -2.09 0.06 -1.28
N ILE A 55 -2.44 -0.45 -2.47
CA ILE A 55 -2.19 0.23 -3.76
C ILE A 55 -2.86 1.61 -3.76
N THR A 56 -4.14 1.67 -3.35
CA THR A 56 -4.90 2.93 -3.29
C THR A 56 -4.21 3.94 -2.38
N LYS A 57 -3.73 3.51 -1.21
CA LYS A 57 -3.04 4.39 -0.28
C LYS A 57 -1.71 4.89 -0.83
N VAL A 58 -0.93 4.02 -1.48
CA VAL A 58 0.33 4.43 -2.14
C VAL A 58 0.06 5.43 -3.27
N LYS A 59 -0.96 5.21 -4.11
CA LYS A 59 -1.34 6.15 -5.18
C LYS A 59 -1.65 7.55 -4.61
N GLN A 60 -2.43 7.62 -3.54
CA GLN A 60 -2.73 8.89 -2.85
C GLN A 60 -1.47 9.59 -2.32
N LEU A 61 -0.51 8.83 -1.77
CA LEU A 61 0.73 9.39 -1.25
C LEU A 61 1.65 9.89 -2.38
N LEU A 62 1.70 9.17 -3.51
CA LEU A 62 2.44 9.60 -4.69
C LEU A 62 1.81 10.87 -5.30
N GLU A 63 0.49 10.93 -5.38
CA GLU A 63 -0.24 12.13 -5.83
C GLU A 63 0.02 13.33 -4.90
N ALA A 64 -0.09 13.13 -3.58
CA ALA A 64 0.22 14.17 -2.59
C ALA A 64 1.69 14.64 -2.65
N ALA A 65 2.60 13.77 -3.11
CA ALA A 65 4.01 14.09 -3.33
C ALA A 65 4.29 14.71 -4.72
N GLY A 66 3.28 14.88 -5.58
CA GLY A 66 3.46 15.37 -6.96
C GLY A 66 4.16 14.37 -7.88
N MET A 67 4.15 13.09 -7.53
CA MET A 67 4.79 11.98 -8.25
C MET A 67 3.78 11.11 -9.02
N ALA A 68 2.52 11.53 -9.08
CA ALA A 68 1.52 10.89 -9.93
C ALA A 68 1.80 11.24 -11.41
N SER A 69 2.05 10.20 -12.21
CA SER A 69 2.18 10.25 -13.68
C SER A 69 0.85 10.10 -14.37
#